data_AF-A0A497BW28-F1
#
_entry.id   AF-A0A497BW28-F1
#
_cell.length_a   1.000
_cell.length_b   1.000
_cell.length_c   1.000
_cell.angle_alpha   90.00
_cell.angle_beta   90.00
_cell.angle_gamma   90.00
#
_symmetry.space_group_name_H-M   'P 1'
#
loop_
_entity.id
_entity.type
_entity.pdbx_description
1 polymer ?
#
loop_
_entity_poly.entity_id
_entity_poly.type
_entity_poly.pdbx_seq_one_letter_code
_entity_poly.pdbx_strand_id
1 'polypeptide(L)'
;YSFYGLNYYVPDISVFLIPAQAIHAVCIGVGAWRLAKLATRLPGRTPSVAAPSVVWTLALLLPLSLVWTNLPAVDRSDEWAARRWGKAVLRLPIAQGAAILADSDKIAPLYYLNRVEGVRPDLEPIVRGDEAGYYEELNARLSAGQTVYLARFLPHLESVYHLRSLGLLVEVGTAPLTATPPLDYPLDATFGEHIRLLGFNADALTARQGRPLRLTLFWQAMTPVPANYHVRLRLVSSGGRVWWESEGHPVSGLYPTAAWKPPEVIPDYHEITLPPFIPPGDYRLDVGLFPPFAQQGLSIIGSGEDYLTLGTVHLEAVPTPSTAVAHPRRARFADDLLLLGYDHPATARPGSEVALTLVWQRLHPGPDFELVWELVDEQGQIVAGESVPPFHGEYPPSRWPVGGTILSRHTLSMPETTGVVRVQIGLRTPTGEAIPARCAWLSPATPTCGLGSIRVQGFPLVAEAIANFDGQILLLDAELGRRQLYPGETLPVTLVWQGQRQMSEDYTLFIHLLDEQGQLRGQIDVWPQDGTYPTSQWTEGKTFSDTYTVRLLPDAPPGTYQVEIGWYLLRTMQRLPVLDASGQATDDKVLIEGLEVTSP
;
A
#
# COMPACT_ATOMS: atom_id res chain seq x y z
N TYR A 1 -9.64 -27.82 -26.77
CA TYR A 1 -9.49 -26.47 -26.19
C TYR A 1 -9.85 -26.44 -24.71
N SER A 2 -11.05 -26.81 -24.28
CA SER A 2 -11.39 -26.84 -22.84
C SER A 2 -10.47 -27.74 -22.01
N PHE A 3 -10.04 -28.88 -22.56
CA PHE A 3 -9.03 -29.75 -21.94
C PHE A 3 -7.65 -29.07 -21.81
N TYR A 4 -7.25 -28.22 -22.77
CA TYR A 4 -6.02 -27.46 -22.68
C TYR A 4 -6.12 -26.39 -21.59
N GLY A 5 -7.23 -25.63 -21.55
CA GLY A 5 -7.49 -24.65 -20.48
C GLY A 5 -7.50 -25.28 -19.08
N LEU A 6 -8.10 -26.45 -18.90
CA LEU A 6 -8.14 -27.16 -17.61
C LEU A 6 -6.78 -27.68 -17.12
N ASN A 7 -5.78 -27.80 -18.00
CA ASN A 7 -4.45 -28.31 -17.66
C ASN A 7 -3.33 -27.24 -17.76
N TYR A 8 -3.67 -26.03 -18.19
CA TYR A 8 -2.72 -24.94 -18.41
C TYR A 8 -2.91 -23.87 -17.33
N TYR A 9 -2.08 -23.93 -16.28
CA TYR A 9 -2.15 -23.06 -15.11
C TYR A 9 -1.53 -21.69 -15.42
N VAL A 10 -2.33 -20.81 -16.03
CA VAL A 10 -1.99 -19.39 -16.22
C VAL A 10 -3.11 -18.57 -15.56
N PRO A 11 -2.81 -17.43 -14.90
CA PRO A 11 -3.79 -16.64 -14.16
C PRO A 11 -5.08 -16.27 -14.93
N ASP A 12 -5.05 -16.18 -16.27
CA ASP A 12 -6.19 -15.81 -17.12
C ASP A 12 -6.88 -17.01 -17.82
N ILE A 13 -7.18 -18.07 -17.07
CA ILE A 13 -7.84 -19.27 -17.61
C ILE A 13 -9.21 -18.98 -18.25
N SER A 14 -9.87 -17.88 -17.83
CA SER A 14 -11.19 -17.44 -18.31
C SER A 14 -11.20 -17.08 -19.79
N VAL A 15 -10.09 -16.56 -20.34
CA VAL A 15 -9.97 -16.15 -21.75
C VAL A 15 -10.05 -17.37 -22.68
N PHE A 16 -9.56 -18.53 -22.21
CA PHE A 16 -9.64 -19.79 -22.96
C PHE A 16 -11.05 -20.39 -22.99
N LEU A 17 -11.99 -19.87 -22.19
CA LEU A 17 -13.39 -20.30 -22.17
C LEU A 17 -14.30 -19.49 -23.10
N ILE A 18 -13.79 -18.43 -23.74
CA ILE A 18 -14.56 -17.60 -24.69
C ILE A 18 -15.28 -18.45 -25.76
N PRO A 19 -14.65 -19.45 -26.41
CA PRO A 19 -15.34 -20.29 -27.40
C PRO A 19 -16.50 -21.10 -26.79
N ALA A 20 -16.36 -21.57 -25.55
CA ALA A 20 -17.41 -22.32 -24.86
C ALA A 20 -18.60 -21.40 -24.51
N GLN A 21 -18.32 -20.19 -24.05
CA GLN A 21 -19.35 -19.18 -23.79
C GLN A 21 -20.10 -18.80 -25.08
N ALA A 22 -19.41 -18.69 -26.22
CA ALA A 22 -20.06 -18.45 -27.51
C ALA A 22 -21.01 -19.58 -27.91
N ILE A 23 -20.63 -20.84 -27.70
CA ILE A 23 -21.51 -22.00 -27.96
C ILE A 23 -22.76 -21.94 -27.07
N HIS A 24 -22.60 -21.65 -25.77
CA HIS A 24 -23.75 -21.49 -24.86
C HIS A 24 -24.69 -20.35 -25.31
N ALA A 25 -24.15 -19.21 -25.73
CA ALA A 25 -24.95 -18.09 -26.24
C ALA A 25 -25.77 -18.50 -27.48
N VAL A 26 -25.18 -19.26 -28.40
CA VAL A 26 -25.89 -19.80 -29.57
C VAL A 26 -27.01 -20.77 -29.13
N CYS A 27 -26.74 -21.68 -28.20
CA CYS A 27 -27.75 -22.61 -27.67
C CYS A 27 -28.93 -21.87 -27.02
N ILE A 28 -28.66 -20.82 -26.23
CA ILE A 28 -29.69 -19.97 -25.63
C ILE A 28 -30.53 -19.29 -26.71
N GLY A 29 -29.89 -18.72 -27.75
CA GLY A 29 -30.58 -18.09 -28.87
C GLY A 29 -31.49 -19.05 -29.63
N VAL A 30 -31.01 -20.27 -29.91
CA VAL A 30 -31.81 -21.33 -30.55
C VAL A 30 -32.99 -21.74 -29.67
N GLY A 31 -32.79 -21.86 -28.36
CA GLY A 31 -33.85 -22.16 -27.39
C GLY A 31 -34.94 -21.08 -27.37
N ALA A 32 -34.56 -19.81 -27.26
CA ALA A 32 -35.48 -18.67 -27.31
C ALA A 32 -36.29 -18.64 -28.61
N TRP A 33 -35.63 -18.88 -29.76
CA TRP A 33 -36.31 -18.97 -31.05
C TRP A 33 -37.35 -20.10 -31.12
N ARG A 34 -37.01 -21.29 -30.59
CA ARG A 34 -37.95 -22.42 -30.53
C ARG A 34 -39.16 -22.11 -29.65
N LEU A 35 -38.95 -21.48 -28.50
CA LEU A 35 -40.02 -21.06 -27.58
C LEU A 35 -40.92 -19.99 -28.21
N ALA A 36 -40.35 -18.99 -28.88
CA ALA A 36 -41.11 -17.95 -29.58
C ALA A 36 -41.99 -18.55 -30.69
N LYS A 37 -41.46 -19.55 -31.42
CA LYS A 37 -42.23 -20.28 -32.44
C LYS A 37 -43.35 -21.11 -31.82
N LEU A 38 -43.11 -21.77 -30.69
CA LEU A 38 -44.14 -22.52 -29.97
C LEU A 38 -45.27 -21.61 -29.46
N ALA A 39 -44.91 -20.40 -28.99
CA ALA A 39 -45.86 -19.42 -28.47
C ALA A 39 -46.90 -18.96 -29.52
N THR A 40 -46.54 -18.94 -30.81
CA THR A 40 -47.50 -18.66 -31.90
C THR A 40 -48.59 -19.72 -32.07
N ARG A 41 -48.41 -20.91 -31.50
CA ARG A 41 -49.32 -22.04 -31.61
C ARG A 41 -50.22 -22.22 -30.38
N LEU A 42 -50.07 -21.39 -29.35
CA LEU A 42 -50.87 -21.47 -28.15
C LEU A 42 -52.29 -20.95 -28.42
N PRO A 43 -53.35 -21.72 -28.11
CA PRO A 43 -54.72 -21.28 -28.29
C PRO A 43 -55.09 -20.26 -27.19
N GLY A 44 -55.21 -18.98 -27.57
CA GLY A 44 -55.57 -17.90 -26.65
C GLY A 44 -55.94 -16.59 -27.37
N ARG A 45 -56.70 -15.71 -26.69
CA ARG A 45 -57.25 -14.44 -27.19
C ARG A 45 -56.21 -13.33 -27.46
N THR A 46 -54.92 -13.60 -27.28
CA THR A 46 -53.85 -12.63 -27.54
C THR A 46 -53.51 -12.59 -29.03
N PRO A 47 -53.31 -11.39 -29.62
CA PRO A 47 -52.92 -11.29 -31.02
C PRO A 47 -51.60 -12.05 -31.26
N SER A 48 -51.52 -12.82 -32.35
CA SER A 48 -50.43 -13.78 -32.64
C SER A 48 -49.02 -13.16 -32.68
N VAL A 49 -48.94 -11.84 -32.79
CA VAL A 49 -47.70 -11.06 -32.82
C VAL A 49 -47.19 -10.73 -31.40
N ALA A 50 -48.06 -10.68 -30.39
CA ALA A 50 -47.68 -10.25 -29.04
C ALA A 50 -46.94 -11.34 -28.25
N ALA A 51 -47.30 -12.62 -28.42
CA ALA A 51 -46.70 -13.72 -27.66
C ALA A 51 -45.21 -13.95 -27.98
N PRO A 52 -44.76 -13.94 -29.26
CA PRO A 52 -43.34 -14.01 -29.59
C PRO A 52 -42.55 -12.82 -29.06
N SER A 53 -43.12 -11.61 -29.11
CA SER A 53 -42.48 -10.39 -28.58
C SER A 53 -42.21 -10.53 -27.08
N VAL A 54 -43.16 -11.03 -26.29
CA VAL A 54 -42.97 -11.28 -24.86
C VAL A 54 -41.85 -12.29 -24.60
N VAL A 55 -41.79 -13.39 -25.37
CA VAL A 55 -40.71 -14.38 -25.23
C VAL A 55 -39.35 -13.76 -25.54
N TRP A 56 -39.23 -12.98 -26.61
CA TRP A 56 -37.98 -12.29 -26.94
C TRP A 56 -37.61 -11.24 -25.91
N THR A 57 -38.57 -10.46 -25.41
CA THR A 57 -38.31 -9.50 -24.33
C THR A 57 -37.79 -10.20 -23.08
N LEU A 58 -38.42 -11.29 -22.64
CA LEU A 58 -37.95 -12.07 -21.48
C LEU A 58 -36.59 -12.71 -21.72
N ALA A 59 -36.34 -13.25 -22.92
CA ALA A 59 -35.08 -13.87 -23.29
C ALA A 59 -33.93 -12.85 -23.40
N LEU A 60 -34.22 -11.61 -23.78
CA LEU A 60 -33.24 -10.51 -23.85
C LEU A 60 -33.04 -9.81 -22.50
N LEU A 61 -34.06 -9.79 -21.63
CA LEU A 61 -33.95 -9.16 -20.31
C LEU A 61 -32.85 -9.78 -19.46
N LEU A 62 -32.63 -11.10 -19.55
CA LEU A 62 -31.56 -11.78 -18.80
C LEU A 62 -30.15 -11.34 -19.23
N PRO A 63 -29.72 -11.47 -20.51
CA PRO A 63 -28.40 -11.01 -20.94
C PRO A 63 -28.26 -9.49 -20.80
N LEU A 64 -29.31 -8.69 -21.05
CA LEU A 64 -29.25 -7.24 -20.82
C LEU A 64 -29.09 -6.91 -19.33
N SER A 65 -29.77 -7.62 -18.44
CA SER A 65 -29.58 -7.48 -17.00
C SER A 65 -28.18 -7.90 -16.59
N LEU A 66 -27.63 -8.99 -17.14
CA LEU A 66 -26.28 -9.45 -16.83
C LEU A 66 -25.23 -8.47 -17.33
N VAL A 67 -25.40 -7.90 -18.52
CA VAL A 67 -24.53 -6.82 -19.01
C VAL A 67 -24.67 -5.61 -18.08
N TRP A 68 -25.88 -5.18 -17.74
CA TRP A 68 -26.08 -4.02 -16.88
C TRP A 68 -25.46 -4.21 -15.47
N THR A 69 -25.53 -5.41 -14.90
CA THR A 69 -25.01 -5.69 -13.56
C THR A 69 -23.52 -6.01 -13.53
N ASN A 70 -22.99 -6.69 -14.54
CA ASN A 70 -21.60 -7.19 -14.54
C ASN A 70 -20.66 -6.35 -15.40
N LEU A 71 -21.14 -5.60 -16.41
CA LEU A 71 -20.27 -4.80 -17.27
C LEU A 71 -19.36 -3.86 -16.46
N PRO A 72 -19.85 -3.11 -15.45
CA PRO A 72 -18.95 -2.28 -14.64
C PRO A 72 -17.84 -3.06 -13.90
N ALA A 73 -18.04 -4.35 -13.63
CA ALA A 73 -17.06 -5.19 -12.94
C ALA A 73 -16.02 -5.82 -13.90
N VAL A 74 -16.35 -5.94 -15.19
CA VAL A 74 -15.46 -6.54 -16.21
C VAL A 74 -14.98 -5.54 -17.26
N ASP A 75 -15.47 -4.31 -17.22
CA ASP A 75 -15.08 -3.24 -18.13
C ASP A 75 -13.63 -2.82 -17.84
N ARG A 76 -12.74 -3.20 -18.76
CA ARG A 76 -11.32 -2.81 -18.75
C ARG A 76 -11.01 -1.73 -19.77
N SER A 77 -12.02 -1.05 -20.33
CA SER A 77 -11.85 -0.03 -21.36
C SER A 77 -10.99 1.16 -20.91
N ASP A 78 -10.91 1.41 -19.60
CA ASP A 78 -10.08 2.45 -18.98
C ASP A 78 -8.72 1.95 -18.45
N GLU A 79 -8.42 0.65 -18.58
CA GLU A 79 -7.20 0.00 -18.07
C GLU A 79 -5.96 0.28 -18.95
N TRP A 80 -5.60 1.55 -19.04
CA TRP A 80 -4.45 2.01 -19.82
C TRP A 80 -3.22 2.31 -18.96
N ALA A 81 -3.18 1.84 -17.72
CA ALA A 81 -2.11 2.17 -16.76
C ALA A 81 -0.71 1.82 -17.29
N ALA A 82 -0.50 0.57 -17.75
CA ALA A 82 0.78 0.12 -18.30
C ALA A 82 1.21 0.95 -19.53
N ARG A 83 0.26 1.27 -20.43
CA ARG A 83 0.54 2.12 -21.60
C ARG A 83 0.86 3.56 -21.19
N ARG A 84 0.14 4.13 -20.23
CA ARG A 84 0.40 5.47 -19.68
C ARG A 84 1.80 5.53 -19.06
N TRP A 85 2.16 4.49 -18.30
CA TRP A 85 3.50 4.33 -17.73
C TRP A 85 4.57 4.27 -18.82
N GLY A 86 4.43 3.39 -19.82
CA GLY A 86 5.39 3.27 -20.92
C GLY A 86 5.54 4.56 -21.74
N LYS A 87 4.43 5.27 -22.00
CA LYS A 87 4.47 6.60 -22.64
C LYS A 87 5.17 7.65 -21.78
N ALA A 88 4.98 7.62 -20.46
CA ALA A 88 5.65 8.52 -19.54
C ALA A 88 7.17 8.27 -19.53
N VAL A 89 7.59 7.00 -19.45
CA VAL A 89 9.00 6.60 -19.51
C VAL A 89 9.65 7.04 -20.82
N LEU A 90 9.05 6.74 -21.98
CA LEU A 90 9.66 7.09 -23.28
C LEU A 90 9.67 8.59 -23.59
N ARG A 91 8.99 9.42 -22.79
CA ARG A 91 9.04 10.89 -22.86
C ARG A 91 10.18 11.49 -22.02
N LEU A 92 10.77 10.72 -21.11
CA LEU A 92 11.93 11.16 -20.35
C LEU A 92 13.08 11.49 -21.32
N PRO A 93 13.99 12.40 -20.94
CA PRO A 93 15.16 12.74 -21.74
C PRO A 93 16.24 11.64 -21.66
N ILE A 94 15.85 10.40 -22.00
CA ILE A 94 16.71 9.22 -22.05
C ILE A 94 17.74 9.41 -23.17
N ALA A 95 19.02 9.13 -22.86
CA ALA A 95 20.10 9.19 -23.83
C ALA A 95 19.79 8.40 -25.12
N GLN A 96 20.23 8.92 -26.26
CA GLN A 96 19.99 8.29 -27.55
C GLN A 96 20.71 6.94 -27.62
N GLY A 97 20.03 5.91 -28.11
CA GLY A 97 20.63 4.58 -28.23
C GLY A 97 20.80 3.86 -26.88
N ALA A 98 20.17 4.32 -25.80
CA ALA A 98 20.34 3.71 -24.49
C ALA A 98 19.61 2.36 -24.35
N ALA A 99 20.14 1.51 -23.47
CA ALA A 99 19.50 0.28 -23.03
C ALA A 99 18.60 0.54 -21.81
N ILE A 100 17.44 -0.09 -21.77
CA ILE A 100 16.54 -0.06 -20.61
C ILE A 100 16.34 -1.50 -20.13
N LEU A 101 16.94 -1.84 -18.99
CA LEU A 101 16.74 -3.11 -18.32
C LEU A 101 15.42 -3.07 -17.55
N ALA A 102 14.42 -3.82 -18.00
CA ALA A 102 13.07 -3.84 -17.43
C ALA A 102 12.73 -5.23 -16.87
N ASP A 103 11.80 -5.28 -15.91
CA ASP A 103 11.16 -6.51 -15.44
C ASP A 103 10.08 -7.01 -16.42
N SER A 104 9.45 -8.16 -16.10
CA SER A 104 8.40 -8.77 -16.92
C SER A 104 7.18 -7.87 -17.14
N ASP A 105 6.88 -7.00 -16.18
CA ASP A 105 5.66 -6.20 -16.22
C ASP A 105 5.88 -4.95 -17.06
N LYS A 106 7.07 -4.35 -16.96
CA LYS A 106 7.44 -3.11 -17.65
C LYS A 106 7.98 -3.33 -19.05
N ILE A 107 8.50 -4.53 -19.36
CA ILE A 107 8.99 -4.81 -20.72
C ILE A 107 7.85 -4.77 -21.75
N ALA A 108 6.66 -5.28 -21.42
CA ALA A 108 5.54 -5.36 -22.36
C ALA A 108 5.11 -3.99 -22.92
N PRO A 109 4.79 -2.97 -22.09
CA PRO A 109 4.42 -1.65 -22.61
C PRO A 109 5.58 -0.95 -23.33
N LEU A 110 6.82 -1.09 -22.85
CA LEU A 110 7.99 -0.49 -23.52
C LEU A 110 8.23 -1.10 -24.89
N TYR A 111 8.25 -2.44 -24.97
CA TYR A 111 8.47 -3.17 -26.21
C TYR A 111 7.39 -2.86 -27.24
N TYR A 112 6.11 -2.87 -26.85
CA TYR A 112 5.01 -2.56 -27.76
C TYR A 112 5.13 -1.13 -28.31
N LEU A 113 5.30 -0.12 -27.46
CA LEU A 113 5.42 1.27 -27.90
C LEU A 113 6.66 1.49 -28.79
N ASN A 114 7.78 0.86 -28.44
CA ASN A 114 9.04 1.00 -29.17
C ASN A 114 9.07 0.24 -30.50
N ARG A 115 8.71 -1.05 -30.52
CA ARG A 115 8.85 -1.93 -31.69
C ARG A 115 7.62 -1.92 -32.60
N VAL A 116 6.42 -1.73 -32.05
CA VAL A 116 5.17 -1.77 -32.83
C VAL A 116 4.73 -0.36 -33.22
N GLU A 117 4.72 0.59 -32.28
CA GLU A 117 4.28 1.98 -32.55
C GLU A 117 5.42 2.92 -32.96
N GLY A 118 6.68 2.45 -32.97
CA GLY A 118 7.83 3.23 -33.40
C GLY A 118 8.16 4.43 -32.50
N VAL A 119 7.76 4.40 -31.22
CA VAL A 119 8.07 5.46 -30.26
C VAL A 119 9.47 5.25 -29.70
N ARG A 120 10.38 6.21 -29.91
CA ARG A 120 11.80 6.11 -29.51
C ARG A 120 12.47 4.81 -29.99
N PRO A 121 12.46 4.52 -31.31
CA PRO A 121 12.99 3.26 -31.85
C PRO A 121 14.51 3.12 -31.66
N ASP A 122 15.19 4.21 -31.31
CA ASP A 122 16.60 4.25 -30.93
C ASP A 122 16.87 3.49 -29.62
N LEU A 123 15.89 3.38 -28.72
CA LEU A 123 16.06 2.73 -27.43
C LEU A 123 15.98 1.20 -27.53
N GLU A 124 16.65 0.54 -26.60
CA GLU A 124 16.67 -0.92 -26.48
C GLU A 124 16.06 -1.38 -25.14
N PRO A 125 14.74 -1.63 -25.07
CA PRO A 125 14.12 -2.29 -23.92
C PRO A 125 14.53 -3.77 -23.85
N ILE A 126 15.00 -4.22 -22.69
CA ILE A 126 15.57 -5.55 -22.50
C ILE A 126 15.00 -6.19 -21.23
N VAL A 127 14.68 -7.48 -21.33
CA VAL A 127 14.32 -8.35 -20.20
C VAL A 127 15.25 -9.57 -20.18
N ARG A 128 15.57 -10.08 -19.00
CA ARG A 128 16.37 -11.30 -18.78
C ARG A 128 15.62 -12.23 -17.83
N GLY A 129 15.91 -13.53 -17.92
CA GLY A 129 15.20 -14.57 -17.16
C GLY A 129 15.59 -14.63 -15.68
N ASP A 130 16.80 -14.17 -15.34
CA ASP A 130 17.36 -14.17 -13.99
C ASP A 130 18.24 -12.94 -13.75
N GLU A 131 18.64 -12.73 -12.50
CA GLU A 131 19.45 -11.59 -12.08
C GLU A 131 20.88 -11.61 -12.66
N ALA A 132 21.51 -12.79 -12.74
CA ALA A 132 22.85 -12.94 -13.32
C ALA A 132 22.90 -12.42 -14.76
N GLY A 133 21.90 -12.77 -15.58
CA GLY A 133 21.79 -12.27 -16.94
C GLY A 133 21.58 -10.75 -17.03
N TYR A 134 20.99 -10.11 -16.02
CA TYR A 134 20.92 -8.64 -15.97
C TYR A 134 22.29 -8.02 -15.71
N TYR A 135 23.10 -8.57 -14.80
CA TYR A 135 24.46 -8.05 -14.57
C TYR A 135 25.36 -8.25 -15.80
N GLU A 136 25.29 -9.41 -16.44
CA GLU A 136 26.04 -9.66 -17.68
C GLU A 136 25.69 -8.62 -18.75
N GLU A 137 24.39 -8.36 -18.96
CA GLU A 137 23.95 -7.35 -19.93
C GLU A 137 24.40 -5.94 -19.51
N LEU A 138 24.17 -5.56 -18.25
CA LEU A 138 24.58 -4.27 -17.72
C LEU A 138 26.07 -4.02 -17.94
N ASN A 139 26.91 -4.96 -17.53
CA ASN A 139 28.36 -4.84 -17.61
C ASN A 139 28.83 -4.80 -19.07
N ALA A 140 28.27 -5.64 -19.96
CA ALA A 140 28.61 -5.63 -21.37
C ALA A 140 28.29 -4.29 -22.04
N ARG A 141 27.12 -3.71 -21.73
CA ARG A 141 26.63 -2.46 -22.30
C ARG A 141 27.42 -1.25 -21.81
N LEU A 142 27.67 -1.17 -20.50
CA LEU A 142 28.50 -0.13 -19.91
C LEU A 142 29.94 -0.19 -20.44
N SER A 143 30.51 -1.40 -20.58
CA SER A 143 31.87 -1.58 -21.15
C SER A 143 31.95 -1.16 -22.63
N ALA A 144 30.84 -1.26 -23.36
CA ALA A 144 30.73 -0.76 -24.73
C ALA A 144 30.45 0.76 -24.81
N GLY A 145 30.37 1.46 -23.68
CA GLY A 145 30.08 2.89 -23.62
C GLY A 145 28.61 3.26 -23.84
N GLN A 146 27.69 2.28 -23.80
CA GLN A 146 26.26 2.52 -23.93
C GLN A 146 25.67 2.93 -22.58
N THR A 147 24.83 3.96 -22.56
CA THR A 147 24.08 4.35 -21.35
C THR A 147 23.04 3.29 -21.02
N VAL A 148 22.95 2.93 -19.73
CA VAL A 148 22.00 1.93 -19.24
C VAL A 148 21.09 2.54 -18.17
N TYR A 149 19.79 2.31 -18.34
CA TYR A 149 18.76 2.67 -17.37
C TYR A 149 18.07 1.42 -16.83
N LEU A 150 17.67 1.46 -15.57
CA LEU A 150 16.90 0.44 -14.89
C LEU A 150 15.45 0.90 -14.80
N ALA A 151 14.55 0.07 -15.30
CA ALA A 151 13.12 0.12 -14.99
C ALA A 151 12.75 -0.91 -13.92
N ARG A 152 13.71 -1.56 -13.27
CA ARG A 152 13.51 -2.60 -12.26
C ARG A 152 14.50 -2.44 -11.13
N PHE A 153 14.24 -3.10 -10.01
CA PHE A 153 15.23 -3.27 -8.97
C PHE A 153 16.33 -4.26 -9.41
N LEU A 154 17.59 -3.88 -9.25
CA LEU A 154 18.77 -4.71 -9.44
C LEU A 154 19.74 -4.37 -8.29
N PRO A 155 19.92 -5.26 -7.29
CA PRO A 155 20.64 -4.93 -6.06
C PRO A 155 22.15 -4.74 -6.27
N HIS A 156 22.86 -4.33 -5.22
CA HIS A 156 24.33 -4.36 -5.10
C HIS A 156 25.13 -3.50 -6.09
N LEU A 157 24.46 -2.69 -6.90
CA LEU A 157 25.09 -1.78 -7.85
C LEU A 157 25.76 -0.60 -7.17
N GLU A 158 25.28 -0.19 -6.00
CA GLU A 158 25.71 0.99 -5.25
C GLU A 158 27.19 0.95 -4.86
N SER A 159 27.75 -0.24 -4.70
CA SER A 159 29.18 -0.43 -4.40
C SER A 159 30.08 0.05 -5.54
N VAL A 160 29.71 -0.25 -6.79
CA VAL A 160 30.52 0.02 -7.98
C VAL A 160 30.08 1.29 -8.70
N TYR A 161 28.78 1.48 -8.86
CA TYR A 161 28.20 2.51 -9.72
C TYR A 161 27.68 3.72 -8.93
N HIS A 162 27.32 4.77 -9.66
CA HIS A 162 26.69 5.98 -9.17
C HIS A 162 25.26 6.03 -9.70
N LEU A 163 24.28 5.83 -8.84
CA LEU A 163 22.89 5.68 -9.24
C LEU A 163 22.15 7.01 -9.10
N ARG A 164 21.31 7.33 -10.08
CA ARG A 164 20.52 8.57 -10.06
C ARG A 164 19.18 8.37 -10.73
N SER A 165 18.17 9.02 -10.20
CA SER A 165 16.83 8.96 -10.80
C SER A 165 16.79 9.81 -12.06
N LEU A 166 16.19 9.24 -13.11
CA LEU A 166 15.67 9.95 -14.25
C LEU A 166 14.18 9.66 -14.34
N GLY A 167 13.38 10.41 -13.58
CA GLY A 167 11.97 10.11 -13.42
C GLY A 167 11.76 8.67 -12.94
N LEU A 168 10.94 7.93 -13.67
CA LEU A 168 10.59 6.52 -13.40
C LEU A 168 11.73 5.51 -13.66
N LEU A 169 12.88 5.97 -14.13
CA LEU A 169 14.05 5.14 -14.41
C LEU A 169 15.19 5.50 -13.46
N VAL A 170 16.12 4.56 -13.27
CA VAL A 170 17.40 4.81 -12.60
C VAL A 170 18.53 4.67 -13.59
N GLU A 171 19.31 5.72 -13.79
CA GLU A 171 20.54 5.67 -14.59
C GLU A 171 21.66 4.99 -13.79
N VAL A 172 22.36 4.05 -14.43
CA VAL A 172 23.56 3.43 -13.86
C VAL A 172 24.80 4.17 -14.37
N GLY A 173 25.28 5.13 -13.59
CA GLY A 173 26.44 5.94 -13.94
C GLY A 173 27.78 5.30 -13.54
N THR A 174 28.80 5.45 -14.39
CA THR A 174 30.18 5.05 -14.08
C THR A 174 31.03 6.18 -13.47
N ALA A 175 30.46 7.39 -13.37
CA ALA A 175 31.11 8.56 -12.79
C ALA A 175 30.09 9.38 -11.98
N PRO A 176 30.50 10.10 -10.92
CA PRO A 176 29.60 10.87 -10.07
C PRO A 176 28.97 12.04 -10.83
N LEU A 177 27.73 12.39 -10.48
CA LEU A 177 27.13 13.66 -10.89
C LEU A 177 27.63 14.74 -9.95
N THR A 178 28.41 15.70 -10.42
CA THR A 178 28.96 16.77 -9.57
C THR A 178 28.30 18.12 -9.81
N ALA A 179 27.74 18.33 -11.00
CA ALA A 179 27.02 19.55 -11.33
C ALA A 179 25.56 19.45 -10.88
N THR A 180 25.12 20.42 -10.07
CA THR A 180 23.70 20.55 -9.71
C THR A 180 22.91 20.98 -10.95
N PRO A 181 21.90 20.20 -11.38
CA PRO A 181 21.00 20.62 -12.44
C PRO A 181 20.24 21.91 -12.06
N PRO A 182 19.67 22.65 -13.03
CA PRO A 182 18.79 23.78 -12.72
C PRO A 182 17.66 23.36 -11.79
N LEU A 183 17.51 24.11 -10.69
CA LEU A 183 16.52 23.84 -9.66
C LEU A 183 15.34 24.80 -9.81
N ASP A 184 14.13 24.26 -9.91
CA ASP A 184 12.89 25.04 -9.93
C ASP A 184 12.66 25.72 -8.57
N TYR A 185 12.93 24.96 -7.50
CA TYR A 185 12.80 25.38 -6.11
C TYR A 185 14.13 25.14 -5.38
N PRO A 186 15.09 26.09 -5.46
CA PRO A 186 16.36 25.97 -4.76
C PRO A 186 16.16 26.08 -3.24
N LEU A 187 16.86 25.24 -2.50
CA LEU A 187 16.90 25.20 -1.03
C LEU A 187 18.36 25.12 -0.56
N ASP A 188 18.59 25.34 0.73
CA ASP A 188 19.91 25.08 1.33
C ASP A 188 19.71 24.58 2.76
N ALA A 189 19.23 23.34 2.89
CA ALA A 189 18.97 22.71 4.18
C ALA A 189 19.95 21.55 4.41
N THR A 190 20.61 21.54 5.56
CA THR A 190 21.53 20.47 5.95
C THR A 190 20.90 19.62 7.04
N PHE A 191 20.76 18.32 6.78
CA PHE A 191 20.22 17.30 7.68
C PHE A 191 21.37 16.59 8.39
N GLY A 192 21.39 16.65 9.71
CA GLY A 192 22.54 16.21 10.50
C GLY A 192 23.80 16.95 10.07
N GLU A 193 24.93 16.25 9.96
CA GLU A 193 26.22 16.85 9.59
C GLU A 193 26.67 16.52 8.14
N HIS A 194 25.99 15.58 7.48
CA HIS A 194 26.53 14.91 6.28
C HIS A 194 25.76 15.21 5.00
N ILE A 195 24.45 15.43 5.09
CA ILE A 195 23.56 15.45 3.91
C ILE A 195 22.93 16.82 3.75
N ARG A 196 23.02 17.38 2.54
CA ARG A 196 22.37 18.62 2.15
C ARG A 196 21.27 18.35 1.14
N LEU A 197 20.12 18.99 1.31
CA LEU A 197 19.09 19.13 0.29
C LEU A 197 19.33 20.44 -0.46
N LEU A 198 19.68 20.34 -1.74
CA LEU A 198 19.96 21.48 -2.61
C LEU A 198 18.68 22.14 -3.13
N GLY A 199 17.57 21.42 -3.15
CA GLY A 199 16.30 21.87 -3.70
C GLY A 199 15.54 20.73 -4.34
N PHE A 200 14.50 21.08 -5.08
CA PHE A 200 13.68 20.11 -5.81
C PHE A 200 13.11 20.69 -7.09
N ASN A 201 12.76 19.78 -8.01
CA ASN A 201 12.02 20.10 -9.23
C ASN A 201 10.66 19.43 -9.18
N ALA A 202 9.63 20.15 -9.60
CA ALA A 202 8.26 19.66 -9.70
C ALA A 202 7.52 20.44 -10.80
N ASP A 203 6.80 19.74 -11.67
CA ASP A 203 6.03 20.39 -12.76
C ASP A 203 5.01 21.41 -12.21
N ALA A 204 4.34 21.04 -11.10
CA ALA A 204 3.46 21.91 -10.33
C ALA A 204 3.24 21.31 -8.94
N LEU A 205 3.12 22.14 -7.91
CA LEU A 205 2.62 21.74 -6.59
C LEU A 205 1.08 21.73 -6.56
N THR A 206 0.48 21.09 -7.56
CA THR A 206 -0.97 20.92 -7.66
C THR A 206 -1.25 19.45 -7.93
N ALA A 207 -1.95 18.82 -7.00
CA ALA A 207 -2.34 17.42 -7.10
C ALA A 207 -3.78 17.29 -7.58
N ARG A 208 -4.05 16.22 -8.31
CA ARG A 208 -5.40 15.81 -8.73
C ARG A 208 -5.60 14.36 -8.35
N GLN A 209 -6.79 14.01 -7.85
CA GLN A 209 -7.08 12.60 -7.57
C GLN A 209 -6.84 11.73 -8.82
N GLY A 210 -6.20 10.58 -8.63
CA GLY A 210 -5.86 9.64 -9.70
C GLY A 210 -4.70 10.07 -10.61
N ARG A 211 -4.06 11.22 -10.38
CA ARG A 211 -2.81 11.61 -11.04
C ARG A 211 -1.70 11.81 -9.99
N PRO A 212 -0.55 11.14 -10.12
CA PRO A 212 0.52 11.30 -9.17
C PRO A 212 1.10 12.72 -9.27
N LEU A 213 1.38 13.33 -8.11
CA LEU A 213 2.27 14.48 -8.00
C LEU A 213 3.70 13.96 -8.12
N ARG A 214 4.51 14.60 -8.98
CA ARG A 214 5.87 14.16 -9.28
C ARG A 214 6.85 15.21 -8.84
N LEU A 215 7.87 14.77 -8.11
CA LEU A 215 8.99 15.64 -7.74
C LEU A 215 10.32 14.89 -7.83
N THR A 216 11.39 15.63 -8.04
CA THR A 216 12.77 15.13 -7.90
C THR A 216 13.46 15.97 -6.83
N LEU A 217 13.88 15.32 -5.76
CA LEU A 217 14.72 15.91 -4.72
C LEU A 217 16.18 15.83 -5.16
N PHE A 218 16.96 16.88 -4.90
CA PHE A 218 18.38 16.90 -5.22
C PHE A 218 19.19 16.92 -3.92
N TRP A 219 19.67 15.75 -3.53
CA TRP A 219 20.52 15.60 -2.35
C TRP A 219 21.99 15.74 -2.70
N GLN A 220 22.81 16.08 -1.72
CA GLN A 220 24.26 16.06 -1.82
C GLN A 220 24.88 15.55 -0.52
N ALA A 221 25.74 14.55 -0.62
CA ALA A 221 26.60 14.13 0.49
C ALA A 221 27.82 15.06 0.55
N MET A 222 28.03 15.72 1.68
CA MET A 222 29.19 16.59 1.91
C MET A 222 30.40 15.80 2.43
N THR A 223 30.13 14.75 3.20
CA THR A 223 31.09 13.81 3.78
C THR A 223 30.48 12.40 3.74
N PRO A 224 31.28 11.34 3.94
CA PRO A 224 30.74 9.97 3.99
C PRO A 224 29.61 9.87 5.01
N VAL A 225 28.47 9.35 4.58
CA VAL A 225 27.27 9.25 5.40
C VAL A 225 27.39 8.00 6.28
N PRO A 226 27.27 8.10 7.62
CA PRO A 226 27.56 7.00 8.54
C PRO A 226 26.49 5.91 8.56
N ALA A 227 25.27 6.19 8.08
CA ALA A 227 24.14 5.28 8.12
C ALA A 227 23.23 5.44 6.90
N ASN A 228 22.37 4.43 6.71
CA ASN A 228 21.28 4.49 5.73
C ASN A 228 20.12 5.26 6.32
N TYR A 229 19.64 6.29 5.63
CA TYR A 229 18.46 7.06 5.99
C TYR A 229 17.37 6.83 4.96
N HIS A 230 16.11 6.84 5.42
CA HIS A 230 14.92 6.84 4.58
C HIS A 230 14.45 8.27 4.37
N VAL A 231 14.08 8.59 3.14
CA VAL A 231 13.39 9.83 2.81
C VAL A 231 11.94 9.64 3.22
N ARG A 232 11.46 10.47 4.13
CA ARG A 232 10.06 10.50 4.55
C ARG A 232 9.39 11.74 3.99
N LEU A 233 8.36 11.56 3.17
CA LEU A 233 7.52 12.63 2.65
C LEU A 233 6.15 12.55 3.29
N ARG A 234 5.61 13.68 3.75
CA ARG A 234 4.26 13.73 4.32
C ARG A 234 3.47 14.93 3.83
N LEU A 235 2.15 14.75 3.72
CA LEU A 235 1.19 15.83 3.50
C LEU A 235 0.47 16.14 4.81
N VAL A 236 0.68 17.36 5.30
CA VAL A 236 0.13 17.84 6.56
C VAL A 236 -0.92 18.91 6.26
N SER A 237 -2.14 18.76 6.78
CA SER A 237 -3.17 19.79 6.64
C SER A 237 -2.87 21.02 7.52
N SER A 238 -3.61 22.11 7.31
CA SER A 238 -3.56 23.29 8.19
C SER A 238 -3.94 22.99 9.65
N GLY A 239 -4.68 21.90 9.89
CA GLY A 239 -5.01 21.41 11.24
C GLY A 239 -3.88 20.63 11.92
N GLY A 240 -2.74 20.43 11.25
CA GLY A 240 -1.60 19.65 11.75
C GLY A 240 -1.72 18.14 11.53
N ARG A 241 -2.79 17.67 10.87
CA ARG A 241 -3.02 16.24 10.61
C ARG A 241 -2.21 15.77 9.42
N VAL A 242 -1.52 14.64 9.59
CA VAL A 242 -0.88 13.93 8.49
C VAL A 242 -1.95 13.12 7.74
N TRP A 243 -2.20 13.47 6.48
CA TRP A 243 -3.18 12.80 5.63
C TRP A 243 -2.56 11.75 4.70
N TRP A 244 -1.25 11.87 4.47
CA TRP A 244 -0.47 10.97 3.65
C TRP A 244 0.97 11.02 4.11
N GLU A 245 1.62 9.87 4.10
CA GLU A 245 3.04 9.72 4.37
C GLU A 245 3.61 8.60 3.49
N SER A 246 4.88 8.73 3.13
CA SER A 246 5.67 7.69 2.48
C SER A 246 7.06 7.65 3.09
N GLU A 247 7.68 6.49 3.01
CA GLU A 247 9.08 6.28 3.40
C GLU A 247 9.78 5.36 2.40
N GLY A 248 11.10 5.53 2.24
CA GLY A 248 11.91 4.64 1.43
C GLY A 248 13.34 5.13 1.22
N HIS A 249 14.20 4.26 0.68
CA HIS A 249 15.54 4.67 0.29
C HIS A 249 15.49 5.57 -0.95
N PRO A 250 16.44 6.53 -1.07
CA PRO A 250 16.60 7.35 -2.26
C PRO A 250 16.77 6.51 -3.53
N VAL A 251 16.44 7.13 -4.66
CA VAL A 251 16.63 6.58 -6.01
C VAL A 251 15.81 5.30 -6.20
N SER A 252 14.51 5.38 -5.91
CA SER A 252 13.57 4.26 -6.05
C SER A 252 14.02 2.99 -5.31
N GLY A 253 14.60 3.14 -4.12
CA GLY A 253 15.08 2.00 -3.33
C GLY A 253 16.51 1.56 -3.65
N LEU A 254 17.13 2.08 -4.72
CA LEU A 254 18.36 1.52 -5.28
C LEU A 254 19.63 2.18 -4.75
N TYR A 255 19.57 3.40 -4.19
CA TYR A 255 20.79 4.09 -3.75
C TYR A 255 20.72 4.54 -2.28
N PRO A 256 21.04 3.64 -1.34
CA PRO A 256 20.96 3.94 0.08
C PRO A 256 22.03 4.99 0.47
N THR A 257 21.72 5.84 1.45
CA THR A 257 22.55 7.02 1.75
C THR A 257 23.97 6.70 2.21
N ALA A 258 24.21 5.57 2.89
CA ALA A 258 25.57 5.17 3.29
C ALA A 258 26.45 4.78 2.09
N ALA A 259 25.85 4.49 0.93
CA ALA A 259 26.56 4.16 -0.30
C ALA A 259 26.84 5.39 -1.19
N TRP A 260 26.37 6.56 -0.79
CA TRP A 260 26.68 7.81 -1.49
C TRP A 260 28.19 8.08 -1.44
N LYS A 261 28.72 8.56 -2.56
CA LYS A 261 30.15 8.79 -2.83
C LYS A 261 30.41 10.30 -2.94
N PRO A 262 30.74 10.99 -1.82
CA PRO A 262 30.97 12.42 -1.82
C PRO A 262 32.20 12.83 -2.65
N PRO A 263 32.18 14.01 -3.32
CA PRO A 263 31.01 14.86 -3.52
C PRO A 263 30.20 14.36 -4.74
N GLU A 264 28.93 14.05 -4.53
CA GLU A 264 28.01 13.81 -5.65
C GLU A 264 26.62 14.38 -5.33
N VAL A 265 25.90 14.71 -6.40
CA VAL A 265 24.50 15.12 -6.39
C VAL A 265 23.66 13.89 -6.72
N ILE A 266 22.64 13.64 -5.91
CA ILE A 266 21.75 12.48 -6.01
C ILE A 266 20.34 12.97 -6.37
N PRO A 267 19.97 12.95 -7.67
CA PRO A 267 18.59 13.09 -8.11
C PRO A 267 17.75 11.92 -7.62
N ASP A 268 16.73 12.23 -6.83
CA ASP A 268 15.88 11.27 -6.15
C ASP A 268 14.41 11.53 -6.49
N TYR A 269 13.84 10.70 -7.36
CA TYR A 269 12.52 10.89 -7.92
C TYR A 269 11.43 10.21 -7.08
N HIS A 270 10.34 10.93 -6.83
CA HIS A 270 9.19 10.49 -6.05
C HIS A 270 7.88 10.67 -6.83
N GLU A 271 7.05 9.62 -6.86
CA GLU A 271 5.65 9.71 -7.29
C GLU A 271 4.71 9.66 -6.09
N ILE A 272 4.14 10.81 -5.73
CA ILE A 272 3.15 10.93 -4.68
C ILE A 272 1.78 10.59 -5.27
N THR A 273 1.30 9.37 -5.02
CA THR A 273 -0.06 8.94 -5.38
C THR A 273 -0.99 9.14 -4.20
N LEU A 274 -1.92 10.08 -4.34
CA LEU A 274 -2.87 10.42 -3.27
C LEU A 274 -4.07 9.47 -3.27
N PRO A 275 -4.35 8.82 -2.12
CA PRO A 275 -5.59 8.09 -1.94
C PRO A 275 -6.84 8.98 -2.17
N PRO A 276 -7.93 8.42 -2.74
CA PRO A 276 -9.12 9.20 -3.07
C PRO A 276 -9.92 9.69 -1.85
N PHE A 277 -9.57 9.25 -0.64
CA PHE A 277 -10.17 9.69 0.61
C PHE A 277 -9.46 10.90 1.23
N ILE A 278 -8.41 11.43 0.61
CA ILE A 278 -7.81 12.70 1.05
C ILE A 278 -8.68 13.85 0.52
N PRO A 279 -9.21 14.72 1.40
CA PRO A 279 -10.09 15.79 0.97
C PRO A 279 -9.35 16.86 0.16
N PRO A 280 -10.01 17.56 -0.78
CA PRO A 280 -9.39 18.66 -1.50
C PRO A 280 -9.09 19.84 -0.56
N GLY A 281 -7.98 20.52 -0.80
CA GLY A 281 -7.48 21.58 0.07
C GLY A 281 -5.99 21.79 -0.07
N ASP A 282 -5.45 22.63 0.80
CA ASP A 282 -4.03 22.95 0.84
C ASP A 282 -3.32 22.10 1.90
N TYR A 283 -2.25 21.45 1.47
CA TYR A 283 -1.42 20.58 2.31
C TYR A 283 0.02 21.05 2.27
N ARG A 284 0.66 21.10 3.42
CA ARG A 284 2.09 21.29 3.51
C ARG A 284 2.79 19.98 3.13
N LEU A 285 3.65 20.01 2.12
CA LEU A 285 4.53 18.90 1.79
C LEU A 285 5.82 19.05 2.59
N ASP A 286 6.01 18.16 3.55
CA ASP A 286 7.23 18.10 4.36
C ASP A 286 8.13 16.93 3.91
N VAL A 287 9.44 17.11 4.03
CA VAL A 287 10.46 16.08 3.83
C VAL A 287 11.36 15.97 5.05
N GLY A 288 11.81 14.76 5.37
CA GLY A 288 12.89 14.54 6.32
C GLY A 288 13.70 13.30 6.00
N LEU A 289 14.83 13.14 6.69
CA LEU A 289 15.69 11.97 6.63
C LEU A 289 15.67 11.27 7.98
N PHE A 290 15.24 10.02 8.00
CA PHE A 290 15.05 9.25 9.22
C PHE A 290 15.97 8.05 9.21
N PRO A 291 16.64 7.71 10.33
CA PRO A 291 17.13 6.35 10.50
C PRO A 291 15.97 5.37 10.23
N PRO A 292 16.24 4.19 9.68
CA PRO A 292 15.20 3.22 9.46
C PRO A 292 14.49 3.00 10.80
N PHE A 293 13.17 3.10 10.79
CA PHE A 293 12.29 2.81 11.94
C PHE A 293 12.36 3.78 13.12
N ALA A 294 13.13 4.86 13.02
CA ALA A 294 13.11 5.91 14.01
C ALA A 294 11.91 6.86 13.79
N GLN A 295 11.32 7.31 14.90
CA GLN A 295 10.34 8.39 14.92
C GLN A 295 11.00 9.77 14.85
N GLN A 296 12.25 9.87 15.33
CA GLN A 296 13.03 11.08 15.29
C GLN A 296 13.95 11.09 14.06
N GLY A 297 13.91 12.20 13.33
CA GLY A 297 14.69 12.38 12.11
C GLY A 297 16.06 12.99 12.39
N LEU A 298 16.85 13.12 11.34
CA LEU A 298 18.02 13.96 11.36
C LEU A 298 17.58 15.42 11.54
N SER A 299 18.05 16.05 12.61
CA SER A 299 17.77 17.46 12.85
C SER A 299 18.37 18.33 11.75
N ILE A 300 17.59 19.32 11.31
CA ILE A 300 18.02 20.29 10.32
C ILE A 300 18.84 21.38 11.00
N ILE A 301 20.07 21.61 10.52
CA ILE A 301 20.95 22.65 11.06
C ILE A 301 20.24 24.01 10.95
N GLY A 302 20.10 24.69 12.09
CA GLY A 302 19.51 26.02 12.19
C GLY A 302 18.09 26.03 12.77
N SER A 303 17.24 25.05 12.44
CA SER A 303 15.89 24.93 13.02
C SER A 303 15.84 23.95 14.19
N GLY A 304 16.63 22.87 14.14
CA GLY A 304 16.53 21.76 15.09
C GLY A 304 15.32 20.84 14.87
N GLU A 305 14.51 21.13 13.85
CA GLU A 305 13.34 20.32 13.45
C GLU A 305 13.79 19.12 12.60
N ASP A 306 12.98 18.06 12.59
CA ASP A 306 13.25 16.84 11.81
C ASP A 306 12.65 16.89 10.40
N TYR A 307 11.75 17.84 10.16
CA TYR A 307 11.06 18.03 8.89
C TYR A 307 11.29 19.43 8.31
N LEU A 308 11.55 19.45 7.01
CA LEU A 308 11.61 20.65 6.19
C LEU A 308 10.36 20.75 5.32
N THR A 309 9.68 21.89 5.35
CA THR A 309 8.59 22.16 4.42
C THR A 309 9.13 22.51 3.03
N LEU A 310 8.76 21.71 2.02
CA LEU A 310 9.09 21.95 0.62
C LEU A 310 8.16 22.99 -0.03
N GLY A 311 6.90 23.02 0.39
CA GLY A 311 5.90 23.95 -0.12
C GLY A 311 4.47 23.52 0.18
N THR A 312 3.52 24.25 -0.40
CA THR A 312 2.09 23.93 -0.29
C THR A 312 1.62 23.23 -1.55
N VAL A 313 1.10 22.01 -1.39
CA VAL A 313 0.43 21.24 -2.42
C VAL A 313 -1.06 21.55 -2.38
N HIS A 314 -1.58 22.08 -3.50
CA HIS A 314 -3.02 22.28 -3.67
C HIS A 314 -3.66 21.03 -4.26
N LEU A 315 -4.53 20.35 -3.50
CA LEU A 315 -5.33 19.23 -4.01
C LEU A 315 -6.66 19.74 -4.54
N GLU A 316 -6.84 19.67 -5.86
CA GLU A 316 -8.05 20.14 -6.52
C GLU A 316 -9.28 19.27 -6.19
N ALA A 317 -10.42 19.92 -5.98
CA ALA A 317 -11.73 19.26 -5.91
C ALA A 317 -12.19 18.86 -7.31
N VAL A 318 -11.73 17.72 -7.81
CA VAL A 318 -12.20 17.17 -9.09
C VAL A 318 -13.41 16.27 -8.81
N PRO A 319 -14.58 16.50 -9.44
CA PRO A 319 -15.69 15.57 -9.37
C PRO A 319 -15.24 14.23 -9.93
N THR A 320 -15.09 13.21 -9.08
CA THR A 320 -14.76 11.86 -9.53
C THR A 320 -16.03 11.24 -10.14
N PRO A 321 -16.09 11.02 -11.46
CA PRO A 321 -17.35 10.70 -12.15
C PRO A 321 -17.85 9.28 -11.83
N SER A 322 -16.97 8.38 -11.42
CA SER A 322 -17.33 7.06 -10.92
C SER A 322 -16.16 6.46 -10.15
N THR A 323 -16.41 5.96 -8.95
CA THR A 323 -15.47 5.10 -8.23
C THR A 323 -16.09 3.72 -8.18
N ALA A 324 -15.32 2.68 -8.50
CA ALA A 324 -15.77 1.30 -8.33
C ALA A 324 -16.15 1.09 -6.86
N VAL A 325 -17.40 0.74 -6.60
CA VAL A 325 -17.92 0.51 -5.25
C VAL A 325 -17.88 -0.99 -4.99
N ALA A 326 -17.01 -1.42 -4.07
CA ALA A 326 -16.85 -2.84 -3.74
C ALA A 326 -18.17 -3.45 -3.26
N HIS A 327 -18.90 -2.76 -2.38
CA HIS A 327 -20.21 -3.19 -1.87
C HIS A 327 -21.29 -2.12 -2.14
N PRO A 328 -22.00 -2.19 -3.29
CA PRO A 328 -23.05 -1.22 -3.62
C PRO A 328 -24.19 -1.21 -2.60
N ARG A 329 -24.51 -0.02 -2.08
CA ARG A 329 -25.60 0.19 -1.12
C ARG A 329 -26.19 1.57 -1.31
N ARG A 330 -27.32 1.63 -2.01
CA ARG A 330 -28.02 2.88 -2.30
C ARG A 330 -28.92 3.25 -1.13
N ALA A 331 -28.48 4.19 -0.31
CA ALA A 331 -29.26 4.74 0.79
C ALA A 331 -29.37 6.26 0.67
N ARG A 332 -30.59 6.79 0.72
CA ARG A 332 -30.84 8.22 0.59
C ARG A 332 -31.05 8.84 1.97
N PHE A 333 -30.26 9.84 2.31
CA PHE A 333 -30.37 10.60 3.56
C PHE A 333 -30.95 11.97 3.25
N ALA A 334 -32.08 12.30 3.88
CA ALA A 334 -32.92 13.43 3.47
C ALA A 334 -33.21 13.40 1.94
N ASP A 335 -33.21 14.55 1.27
CA ASP A 335 -33.37 14.66 -0.18
C ASP A 335 -32.06 15.05 -0.91
N ASP A 336 -30.96 15.23 -0.17
CA ASP A 336 -29.75 15.91 -0.66
C ASP A 336 -28.51 15.02 -0.73
N LEU A 337 -28.53 13.83 -0.12
CA LEU A 337 -27.36 12.95 -0.04
C LEU A 337 -27.71 11.49 -0.34
N LEU A 338 -26.86 10.87 -1.15
CA LEU A 338 -26.95 9.46 -1.51
C LEU A 338 -25.66 8.75 -1.10
N LEU A 339 -25.78 7.71 -0.28
CA LEU A 339 -24.74 6.68 -0.18
C LEU A 339 -24.85 5.81 -1.42
N LEU A 340 -23.74 5.63 -2.14
CA LEU A 340 -23.64 4.75 -3.31
C LEU A 340 -23.18 3.34 -2.90
N GLY A 341 -22.33 3.26 -1.87
CA GLY A 341 -22.01 2.03 -1.17
C GLY A 341 -20.83 2.19 -0.23
N TYR A 342 -20.22 1.07 0.13
CA TYR A 342 -19.24 1.01 1.21
C TYR A 342 -18.15 -0.04 0.93
N ASP A 343 -17.13 -0.02 1.77
CA ASP A 343 -16.13 -1.08 1.87
C ASP A 343 -15.64 -1.24 3.31
N HIS A 344 -15.57 -2.49 3.77
CA HIS A 344 -15.01 -2.91 5.03
C HIS A 344 -14.59 -4.40 4.90
N PRO A 345 -13.62 -4.90 5.68
CA PRO A 345 -13.22 -6.30 5.62
C PRO A 345 -14.36 -7.23 6.09
N ALA A 346 -14.41 -8.45 5.55
CA ALA A 346 -15.41 -9.43 5.93
C ALA A 346 -15.20 -10.00 7.36
N THR A 347 -13.96 -9.95 7.84
CA THR A 347 -13.54 -10.47 9.15
C THR A 347 -12.70 -9.43 9.87
N ALA A 348 -12.80 -9.41 11.19
CA ALA A 348 -11.95 -8.61 12.05
C ALA A 348 -11.68 -9.37 13.34
N ARG A 349 -10.81 -8.81 14.19
CA ARG A 349 -10.46 -9.42 15.47
C ARG A 349 -11.13 -8.74 16.63
N PRO A 350 -11.22 -9.44 17.77
CA PRO A 350 -11.62 -8.77 18.97
C PRO A 350 -10.63 -7.66 19.36
N GLY A 351 -11.15 -6.48 19.68
CA GLY A 351 -10.38 -5.28 20.09
C GLY A 351 -9.63 -4.53 18.97
N SER A 352 -9.66 -5.03 17.73
CA SER A 352 -8.93 -4.39 16.61
C SER A 352 -9.64 -3.16 16.03
N GLU A 353 -8.89 -2.29 15.35
CA GLU A 353 -9.44 -1.20 14.55
C GLU A 353 -9.56 -1.58 13.07
N VAL A 354 -10.68 -1.20 12.45
CA VAL A 354 -11.00 -1.54 11.06
C VAL A 354 -11.41 -0.30 10.27
N ALA A 355 -10.91 -0.17 9.05
CA ALA A 355 -11.35 0.90 8.15
C ALA A 355 -12.72 0.61 7.53
N LEU A 356 -13.63 1.58 7.64
CA LEU A 356 -14.88 1.69 6.89
C LEU A 356 -14.75 2.81 5.86
N THR A 357 -14.83 2.47 4.58
CA THR A 357 -14.89 3.44 3.49
C THR A 357 -16.33 3.60 3.03
N LEU A 358 -16.79 4.85 2.89
CA LEU A 358 -18.14 5.19 2.42
C LEU A 358 -18.04 6.04 1.16
N VAL A 359 -18.86 5.69 0.17
CA VAL A 359 -18.93 6.38 -1.12
C VAL A 359 -20.21 7.18 -1.18
N TRP A 360 -20.09 8.50 -1.21
CA TRP A 360 -21.20 9.45 -1.17
C TRP A 360 -21.37 10.17 -2.49
N GLN A 361 -22.60 10.57 -2.80
CA GLN A 361 -22.92 11.53 -3.85
C GLN A 361 -23.86 12.59 -3.29
N ARG A 362 -23.47 13.86 -3.46
CA ARG A 362 -24.30 15.00 -3.08
C ARG A 362 -25.26 15.35 -4.22
N LEU A 363 -26.56 15.35 -3.96
CA LEU A 363 -27.60 15.66 -4.95
C LEU A 363 -27.94 17.15 -4.97
N HIS A 364 -27.94 17.80 -3.80
CA HIS A 364 -28.19 19.24 -3.65
C HIS A 364 -27.29 19.83 -2.55
N PRO A 365 -27.07 21.16 -2.55
CA PRO A 365 -26.45 21.83 -1.40
C PRO A 365 -27.25 21.58 -0.12
N GLY A 366 -26.58 21.51 1.02
CA GLY A 366 -27.26 21.28 2.29
C GLY A 366 -26.31 21.44 3.48
N PRO A 367 -26.78 21.24 4.72
CA PRO A 367 -25.99 21.46 5.93
C PRO A 367 -24.91 20.39 6.14
N ASP A 368 -24.03 20.69 7.08
CA ASP A 368 -23.08 19.75 7.66
C ASP A 368 -23.80 18.70 8.52
N PHE A 369 -23.16 17.55 8.69
CA PHE A 369 -23.65 16.46 9.52
C PHE A 369 -22.47 15.70 10.14
N GLU A 370 -22.75 15.00 11.23
CA GLU A 370 -21.88 13.97 11.80
C GLU A 370 -22.31 12.59 11.31
N LEU A 371 -21.34 11.74 10.99
CA LEU A 371 -21.56 10.34 10.73
C LEU A 371 -21.62 9.62 12.07
N VAL A 372 -22.69 8.86 12.27
CA VAL A 372 -22.79 7.89 13.35
C VAL A 372 -22.54 6.52 12.76
N TRP A 373 -21.60 5.76 13.31
CA TRP A 373 -21.45 4.34 13.02
C TRP A 373 -21.72 3.53 14.27
N GLU A 374 -22.38 2.37 14.12
CA GLU A 374 -22.74 1.47 15.21
C GLU A 374 -22.45 0.02 14.79
N LEU A 375 -21.88 -0.75 15.70
CA LEU A 375 -21.75 -2.20 15.59
C LEU A 375 -22.84 -2.84 16.42
N VAL A 376 -23.69 -3.64 15.78
CA VAL A 376 -24.85 -4.27 16.41
C VAL A 376 -24.69 -5.77 16.39
N ASP A 377 -24.77 -6.42 17.56
CA ASP A 377 -24.67 -7.87 17.68
C ASP A 377 -25.90 -8.62 17.09
N GLU A 378 -25.90 -9.94 17.19
CA GLU A 378 -26.99 -10.80 16.73
C GLU A 378 -28.27 -10.62 17.56
N GLN A 379 -28.15 -10.19 18.82
CA GLN A 379 -29.24 -9.91 19.73
C GLN A 379 -29.86 -8.52 19.48
N GLY A 380 -29.22 -7.68 18.67
CA GLY A 380 -29.66 -6.33 18.36
C GLY A 380 -29.14 -5.26 19.32
N GLN A 381 -28.17 -5.57 20.18
CA GLN A 381 -27.53 -4.60 21.07
C GLN A 381 -26.37 -3.89 20.36
N ILE A 382 -26.20 -2.60 20.63
CA ILE A 382 -25.06 -1.83 20.16
C ILE A 382 -23.87 -2.17 21.05
N VAL A 383 -22.83 -2.77 20.48
CA VAL A 383 -21.60 -3.18 21.18
C VAL A 383 -20.45 -2.18 21.02
N ALA A 384 -20.50 -1.34 19.99
CA ALA A 384 -19.59 -0.22 19.78
C ALA A 384 -20.24 0.83 18.87
N GLY A 385 -19.82 2.09 18.97
CA GLY A 385 -20.29 3.14 18.08
C GLY A 385 -19.70 4.50 18.42
N GLU A 386 -19.66 5.40 17.44
CA GLU A 386 -19.15 6.75 17.59
C GLU A 386 -19.91 7.73 16.67
N SER A 387 -19.94 9.02 17.05
CA SER A 387 -20.41 10.13 16.21
C SER A 387 -19.21 10.99 15.86
N VAL A 388 -18.86 11.07 14.57
CA VAL A 388 -17.69 11.78 14.09
C VAL A 388 -18.01 12.65 12.87
N PRO A 389 -17.51 13.89 12.79
CA PRO A 389 -17.62 14.67 11.57
C PRO A 389 -16.78 13.99 10.46
N PRO A 390 -17.30 13.87 9.22
CA PRO A 390 -16.50 13.41 8.09
C PRO A 390 -15.20 14.21 7.95
N PHE A 391 -14.12 13.51 7.62
CA PHE A 391 -12.77 14.10 7.49
C PHE A 391 -12.29 14.86 8.73
N HIS A 392 -12.73 14.44 9.93
CA HIS A 392 -12.42 15.09 11.19
C HIS A 392 -12.80 16.58 11.23
N GLY A 393 -13.78 17.00 10.41
CA GLY A 393 -14.23 18.38 10.30
C GLY A 393 -13.37 19.27 9.40
N GLU A 394 -12.24 18.79 8.87
CA GLU A 394 -11.35 19.57 7.98
C GLU A 394 -11.98 19.81 6.59
N TYR A 395 -12.87 18.91 6.16
CA TYR A 395 -13.62 19.02 4.91
C TYR A 395 -15.13 18.75 5.11
N PRO A 396 -15.87 19.75 5.61
CA PRO A 396 -17.26 19.58 6.03
C PRO A 396 -18.22 19.29 4.85
N PRO A 397 -19.33 18.56 5.08
CA PRO A 397 -20.28 18.16 4.02
C PRO A 397 -20.89 19.30 3.20
N SER A 398 -20.99 20.50 3.74
CA SER A 398 -21.44 21.70 3.02
C SER A 398 -20.51 22.12 1.87
N ARG A 399 -19.24 21.70 1.89
CA ARG A 399 -18.25 21.96 0.83
C ARG A 399 -18.20 20.89 -0.25
N TRP A 400 -19.00 19.84 -0.12
CA TRP A 400 -19.01 18.71 -1.04
C TRP A 400 -19.62 19.11 -2.40
N PRO A 401 -18.95 18.83 -3.54
CA PRO A 401 -19.45 19.21 -4.85
C PRO A 401 -20.76 18.48 -5.19
N VAL A 402 -21.76 19.23 -5.65
CA VAL A 402 -23.03 18.67 -6.14
C VAL A 402 -22.78 17.84 -7.41
N GLY A 403 -23.37 16.64 -7.45
CA GLY A 403 -23.22 15.65 -8.51
C GLY A 403 -21.94 14.82 -8.44
N GLY A 404 -20.92 15.27 -7.70
CA GLY A 404 -19.65 14.57 -7.52
C GLY A 404 -19.71 13.43 -6.51
N THR A 405 -18.81 12.46 -6.68
CA THR A 405 -18.62 11.36 -5.72
C THR A 405 -17.52 11.73 -4.72
N ILE A 406 -17.73 11.41 -3.43
CA ILE A 406 -16.76 11.62 -2.35
C ILE A 406 -16.56 10.32 -1.58
N LEU A 407 -15.30 10.01 -1.29
CA LEU A 407 -14.92 8.89 -0.44
C LEU A 407 -14.52 9.40 0.93
N SER A 408 -15.22 8.97 1.97
CA SER A 408 -14.82 9.21 3.36
C SER A 408 -14.36 7.91 4.00
N ARG A 409 -13.25 7.94 4.74
CA ARG A 409 -12.74 6.81 5.50
C ARG A 409 -12.92 7.06 7.00
N HIS A 410 -13.36 6.03 7.72
CA HIS A 410 -13.63 6.05 9.15
C HIS A 410 -13.01 4.82 9.80
N THR A 411 -12.69 4.91 11.09
CA THR A 411 -12.15 3.80 11.87
C THR A 411 -13.23 3.25 12.78
N LEU A 412 -13.43 1.93 12.74
CA LEU A 412 -14.37 1.20 13.58
C LEU A 412 -13.59 0.41 14.62
N SER A 413 -13.83 0.65 15.90
CA SER A 413 -13.27 -0.16 17.00
C SER A 413 -14.12 -1.43 17.19
N MET A 414 -13.50 -2.60 17.03
CA MET A 414 -14.19 -3.90 17.16
C MET A 414 -14.37 -4.31 18.62
N PRO A 415 -15.47 -5.03 18.96
CA PRO A 415 -15.69 -5.51 20.33
C PRO A 415 -14.65 -6.54 20.76
N GLU A 416 -14.39 -6.67 22.05
CA GLU A 416 -13.46 -7.68 22.62
C GLU A 416 -13.97 -9.12 22.55
N THR A 417 -15.23 -9.33 22.17
CA THR A 417 -15.85 -10.65 22.07
C THR A 417 -15.94 -11.12 20.62
N THR A 418 -15.73 -12.42 20.42
CA THR A 418 -15.96 -13.06 19.11
C THR A 418 -17.45 -13.14 18.83
N GLY A 419 -17.83 -12.95 17.56
CA GLY A 419 -19.22 -12.98 17.13
C GLY A 419 -19.40 -12.30 15.78
N VAL A 420 -20.63 -12.29 15.27
CA VAL A 420 -20.96 -11.52 14.06
C VAL A 420 -21.56 -10.19 14.50
N VAL A 421 -20.97 -9.08 14.03
CA VAL A 421 -21.53 -7.75 14.23
C VAL A 421 -22.02 -7.19 12.90
N ARG A 422 -23.18 -6.54 12.91
CA ARG A 422 -23.72 -5.79 11.77
C ARG A 422 -23.27 -4.35 11.88
N VAL A 423 -22.67 -3.83 10.81
CA VAL A 423 -22.31 -2.42 10.71
C VAL A 423 -23.56 -1.63 10.33
N GLN A 424 -23.86 -0.59 11.09
CA GLN A 424 -24.92 0.37 10.78
C GLN A 424 -24.35 1.77 10.71
N ILE A 425 -24.92 2.61 9.85
CA ILE A 425 -24.62 4.04 9.81
C ILE A 425 -25.89 4.88 9.95
N GLY A 426 -25.78 6.01 10.62
CA GLY A 426 -26.78 7.08 10.68
C GLY A 426 -26.11 8.43 10.47
N LEU A 427 -26.89 9.47 10.23
CA LEU A 427 -26.37 10.84 10.16
C LEU A 427 -27.08 11.69 11.21
N ARG A 428 -26.36 12.63 11.83
CA ARG A 428 -26.92 13.61 12.77
C ARG A 428 -26.59 15.02 12.34
N THR A 429 -27.51 15.95 12.59
CA THR A 429 -27.22 17.38 12.49
C THR A 429 -26.18 17.77 13.56
N PRO A 430 -25.51 18.93 13.42
CA PRO A 430 -24.65 19.46 14.47
C PRO A 430 -25.39 19.73 15.80
N THR A 431 -26.73 19.81 15.77
CA THR A 431 -27.59 19.94 16.95
C THR A 431 -27.97 18.58 17.57
N GLY A 432 -27.53 17.46 17.01
CA GLY A 432 -27.75 16.10 17.50
C GLY A 432 -28.99 15.40 16.95
N GLU A 433 -29.78 16.06 16.10
CA GLU A 433 -31.01 15.51 15.53
C GLU A 433 -30.69 14.46 14.45
N ALA A 434 -31.36 13.30 14.48
CA ALA A 434 -31.13 12.24 13.51
C ALA A 434 -31.71 12.61 12.13
N ILE A 435 -30.89 12.47 11.09
CA ILE A 435 -31.31 12.68 9.70
C ILE A 435 -31.87 11.35 9.16
N PRO A 436 -33.15 11.28 8.79
CA PRO A 436 -33.77 10.03 8.35
C PRO A 436 -33.19 9.53 7.03
N ALA A 437 -33.00 8.21 6.95
CA ALA A 437 -32.46 7.50 5.81
C ALA A 437 -33.48 6.54 5.19
N ARG A 438 -33.47 6.39 3.87
CA ARG A 438 -34.20 5.34 3.15
C ARG A 438 -33.18 4.37 2.56
N CYS A 439 -33.02 3.21 3.20
CA CYS A 439 -31.94 2.27 2.93
C CYS A 439 -32.19 1.31 1.75
N ALA A 440 -33.41 1.31 1.20
CA ALA A 440 -33.76 0.57 -0.01
C ALA A 440 -34.90 1.26 -0.77
N TRP A 441 -35.13 0.83 -2.01
CA TRP A 441 -36.23 1.37 -2.82
C TRP A 441 -37.58 1.08 -2.13
N LEU A 442 -38.35 2.15 -1.88
CA LEU A 442 -39.66 2.14 -1.19
C LEU A 442 -39.61 1.73 0.29
N SER A 443 -38.42 1.66 0.92
CA SER A 443 -38.35 1.41 2.35
C SER A 443 -38.90 2.61 3.15
N PRO A 444 -39.48 2.37 4.34
CA PRO A 444 -39.75 3.46 5.27
C PRO A 444 -38.45 4.17 5.64
N ALA A 445 -38.59 5.41 6.11
CA ALA A 445 -37.47 6.15 6.65
C ALA A 445 -37.07 5.56 8.01
N THR A 446 -35.77 5.31 8.20
CA THR A 446 -35.16 4.79 9.44
C THR A 446 -34.01 5.72 9.87
N PRO A 447 -33.66 5.76 11.16
CA PRO A 447 -32.54 6.59 11.63
C PRO A 447 -31.18 6.05 11.17
N THR A 448 -31.09 4.74 10.90
CA THR A 448 -29.85 4.07 10.49
C THR A 448 -30.06 3.15 9.28
N CYS A 449 -28.98 2.85 8.57
CA CYS A 449 -28.90 1.89 7.48
C CYS A 449 -27.79 0.86 7.75
N GLY A 450 -28.14 -0.43 7.68
CA GLY A 450 -27.16 -1.51 7.74
C GLY A 450 -26.28 -1.58 6.49
N LEU A 451 -24.98 -1.82 6.70
CA LEU A 451 -23.91 -1.95 5.70
C LEU A 451 -23.27 -3.34 5.73
N GLY A 452 -24.03 -4.40 5.98
CA GLY A 452 -23.47 -5.75 6.05
C GLY A 452 -22.93 -6.12 7.44
N SER A 453 -22.12 -7.18 7.49
CA SER A 453 -21.64 -7.76 8.74
C SER A 453 -20.15 -8.05 8.69
N ILE A 454 -19.49 -7.86 9.82
CA ILE A 454 -18.11 -8.25 10.06
C ILE A 454 -18.13 -9.44 11.03
N ARG A 455 -17.44 -10.51 10.69
CA ARG A 455 -17.23 -11.62 11.62
C ARG A 455 -16.01 -11.33 12.49
N VAL A 456 -16.25 -11.04 13.76
CA VAL A 456 -15.22 -10.91 14.79
C VAL A 456 -14.80 -12.31 15.23
N GLN A 457 -13.59 -12.70 14.85
CA GLN A 457 -13.08 -14.05 15.07
C GLN A 457 -11.56 -14.03 15.27
N GLY A 458 -11.01 -15.17 15.66
CA GLY A 458 -9.61 -15.28 16.06
C GLY A 458 -9.44 -15.00 17.54
N PHE A 459 -8.19 -14.89 17.95
CA PHE A 459 -7.86 -14.59 19.34
C PHE A 459 -7.85 -13.07 19.53
N PRO A 460 -8.31 -12.56 20.69
CA PRO A 460 -8.16 -11.15 21.02
C PRO A 460 -6.69 -10.77 20.92
N LEU A 461 -6.43 -9.52 20.51
CA LEU A 461 -5.11 -8.94 20.69
C LEU A 461 -4.83 -8.95 22.20
N VAL A 462 -3.71 -9.56 22.61
CA VAL A 462 -3.28 -9.46 24.01
C VAL A 462 -2.94 -7.99 24.24
N ALA A 463 -3.61 -7.36 25.21
CA ALA A 463 -3.44 -5.94 25.52
C ALA A 463 -2.01 -5.60 25.96
N GLU A 464 -1.29 -6.59 26.48
CA GLU A 464 0.11 -6.48 26.89
C GLU A 464 0.96 -7.38 25.99
N ALA A 465 1.68 -6.75 25.07
CA ALA A 465 2.75 -7.36 24.29
C ALA A 465 4.02 -6.51 24.50
N ILE A 466 5.18 -7.16 24.52
CA ILE A 466 6.46 -6.46 24.54
C ILE A 466 6.63 -5.65 23.25
N ALA A 467 6.18 -6.18 22.11
CA ALA A 467 6.20 -5.47 20.84
C ALA A 467 5.19 -5.99 19.81
N ASN A 468 4.82 -5.12 18.87
CA ASN A 468 3.97 -5.44 17.73
C ASN A 468 4.68 -5.15 16.40
N PHE A 469 5.20 -6.17 15.72
CA PHE A 469 5.86 -6.02 14.43
C PHE A 469 4.83 -5.91 13.29
N ASP A 470 4.67 -4.71 12.76
CA ASP A 470 3.92 -4.30 11.57
C ASP A 470 2.41 -4.63 11.62
N GLY A 471 1.88 -4.79 12.83
CA GLY A 471 0.52 -5.31 13.03
C GLY A 471 0.40 -6.76 12.53
N GLN A 472 1.52 -7.50 12.45
CA GLN A 472 1.58 -8.86 11.92
C GLN A 472 2.13 -9.91 12.88
N ILE A 473 3.01 -9.54 13.81
CA ILE A 473 3.63 -10.46 14.77
C ILE A 473 3.74 -9.77 16.13
N LEU A 474 3.16 -10.34 17.19
CA LEU A 474 3.39 -9.89 18.56
C LEU A 474 4.50 -10.71 19.22
N LEU A 475 5.41 -10.01 19.89
CA LEU A 475 6.25 -10.58 20.93
C LEU A 475 5.53 -10.41 22.26
N LEU A 476 5.10 -11.51 22.86
CA LEU A 476 4.37 -11.51 24.13
C LEU A 476 5.29 -11.63 25.33
N ASP A 477 6.37 -12.40 25.22
CA ASP A 477 7.34 -12.61 26.29
C ASP A 477 8.74 -12.88 25.71
N ALA A 478 9.77 -12.48 26.46
CA ALA A 478 11.18 -12.64 26.09
C ALA A 478 12.04 -12.93 27.33
N GLU A 479 12.50 -14.17 27.45
CA GLU A 479 13.31 -14.64 28.57
C GLU A 479 14.75 -14.94 28.13
N LEU A 480 15.72 -14.33 28.81
CA LEU A 480 17.13 -14.70 28.70
C LEU A 480 17.42 -15.82 29.71
N GLY A 481 17.78 -17.01 29.22
CA GLY A 481 18.05 -18.17 30.08
C GLY A 481 19.23 -17.99 31.05
N ARG A 482 20.06 -16.97 30.81
CA ARG A 482 21.07 -16.48 31.75
C ARG A 482 21.35 -15.00 31.50
N ARG A 483 21.86 -14.34 32.53
CA ARG A 483 22.18 -12.90 32.54
C ARG A 483 23.69 -12.62 32.55
N GLN A 484 24.52 -13.65 32.73
CA GLN A 484 25.99 -13.58 32.69
C GLN A 484 26.55 -14.63 31.71
N LEU A 485 27.51 -14.22 30.88
CA LEU A 485 28.19 -15.04 29.88
C LEU A 485 29.71 -14.83 29.89
N TYR A 486 30.45 -15.86 29.49
CA TYR A 486 31.86 -15.74 29.11
C TYR A 486 32.01 -15.73 27.58
N PRO A 487 33.06 -15.09 27.02
CA PRO A 487 33.34 -15.14 25.59
C PRO A 487 33.38 -16.58 25.04
N GLY A 488 32.71 -16.81 23.92
CA GLY A 488 32.59 -18.14 23.28
C GLY A 488 31.42 -19.01 23.75
N GLU A 489 30.75 -18.64 24.85
CA GLU A 489 29.55 -19.32 25.34
C GLU A 489 28.28 -19.00 24.50
N THR A 490 27.18 -19.70 24.79
CA THR A 490 25.90 -19.54 24.09
C THR A 490 24.78 -19.04 25.00
N LEU A 491 24.02 -18.04 24.58
CA LEU A 491 22.84 -17.55 25.28
C LEU A 491 21.57 -18.28 24.80
N PRO A 492 20.85 -19.00 25.68
CA PRO A 492 19.48 -19.42 25.40
C PRO A 492 18.53 -18.23 25.51
N VAL A 493 17.69 -18.00 24.50
CA VAL A 493 16.67 -16.95 24.46
C VAL A 493 15.32 -17.59 24.15
N THR A 494 14.38 -17.55 25.09
CA THR A 494 13.02 -18.08 24.90
C THR A 494 12.07 -16.94 24.58
N LEU A 495 11.37 -17.04 23.45
CA LEU A 495 10.43 -16.02 22.98
C LEU A 495 9.03 -16.63 22.86
N VAL A 496 8.02 -15.86 23.26
CA VAL A 496 6.60 -16.22 23.08
C VAL A 496 6.01 -15.30 22.03
N TRP A 497 5.50 -15.90 20.95
CA TRP A 497 5.02 -15.19 19.78
C TRP A 497 3.51 -15.36 19.59
N GLN A 498 2.87 -14.39 18.93
CA GLN A 498 1.50 -14.49 18.42
C GLN A 498 1.39 -13.88 17.02
N GLY A 499 0.78 -14.59 16.06
CA GLY A 499 0.56 -14.03 14.72
C GLY A 499 -0.60 -13.02 14.69
N GLN A 500 -0.37 -11.80 14.23
CA GLN A 500 -1.40 -10.77 14.10
C GLN A 500 -2.17 -10.71 12.77
N ARG A 501 -1.86 -11.54 11.80
CA ARG A 501 -2.75 -11.81 10.65
C ARG A 501 -2.25 -13.04 9.92
N GLN A 502 -3.04 -13.56 8.98
CA GLN A 502 -2.51 -14.51 8.02
C GLN A 502 -1.42 -13.81 7.19
N MET A 503 -0.18 -14.26 7.34
CA MET A 503 0.95 -13.76 6.57
C MET A 503 1.09 -14.59 5.28
N SER A 504 1.48 -13.93 4.19
CA SER A 504 1.78 -14.57 2.90
C SER A 504 3.29 -14.72 2.65
N GLU A 505 4.10 -14.03 3.46
CA GLU A 505 5.55 -14.02 3.39
C GLU A 505 6.17 -14.79 4.56
N ASP A 506 7.38 -15.31 4.34
CA ASP A 506 8.20 -16.02 5.35
C ASP A 506 9.31 -15.09 5.86
N TYR A 507 9.03 -14.38 6.95
CA TYR A 507 9.97 -13.50 7.61
C TYR A 507 11.00 -14.29 8.43
N THR A 508 12.23 -13.82 8.42
CA THR A 508 13.36 -14.32 9.19
C THR A 508 13.47 -13.54 10.50
N LEU A 509 13.52 -14.27 11.61
CA LEU A 509 13.85 -13.72 12.93
C LEU A 509 15.37 -13.51 12.99
N PHE A 510 15.79 -12.35 13.49
CA PHE A 510 17.16 -12.16 13.95
C PHE A 510 17.21 -11.97 15.46
N ILE A 511 18.27 -12.49 16.07
CA ILE A 511 18.64 -12.18 17.46
C ILE A 511 20.13 -11.81 17.46
N HIS A 512 20.44 -10.60 17.93
CA HIS A 512 21.78 -10.03 17.96
C HIS A 512 22.23 -9.79 19.40
N LEU A 513 23.52 -10.01 19.67
CA LEU A 513 24.20 -9.61 20.90
C LEU A 513 25.07 -8.41 20.56
N LEU A 514 24.76 -7.25 21.13
CA LEU A 514 25.47 -6.00 20.90
C LEU A 514 26.25 -5.62 22.15
N ASP A 515 27.52 -5.21 21.99
CA ASP A 515 28.30 -4.65 23.10
C ASP A 515 27.89 -3.20 23.43
N GLU A 516 28.51 -2.60 24.46
CA GLU A 516 28.21 -1.22 24.89
C GLU A 516 28.42 -0.17 23.79
N GLN A 517 29.22 -0.48 22.76
CA GLN A 517 29.45 0.39 21.61
C GLN A 517 28.51 0.08 20.45
N GLY A 518 27.55 -0.82 20.63
CA GLY A 518 26.61 -1.28 19.61
C GLY A 518 27.23 -2.22 18.57
N GLN A 519 28.44 -2.75 18.81
CA GLN A 519 29.05 -3.69 17.86
C GLN A 519 28.47 -5.09 18.03
N LEU A 520 28.24 -5.75 16.90
CA LEU A 520 27.71 -7.10 16.88
C LEU A 520 28.75 -8.12 17.35
N ARG A 521 28.42 -8.85 18.42
CA ARG A 521 29.25 -9.87 19.05
C ARG A 521 28.63 -11.25 19.08
N GLY A 522 27.47 -11.43 18.45
CA GLY A 522 26.82 -12.72 18.29
C GLY A 522 25.51 -12.51 17.54
N GLN A 523 25.16 -13.44 16.66
CA GLN A 523 23.90 -13.36 15.93
C GLN A 523 23.36 -14.75 15.61
N ILE A 524 22.05 -14.80 15.38
CA ILE A 524 21.40 -15.84 14.60
C ILE A 524 20.34 -15.21 13.69
N ASP A 525 20.07 -15.89 12.58
CA ASP A 525 19.05 -15.54 11.60
C ASP A 525 18.34 -16.84 11.21
N VAL A 526 17.08 -17.01 11.59
CA VAL A 526 16.39 -18.30 11.43
C VAL A 526 14.88 -18.11 11.35
N TRP A 527 14.16 -19.07 10.76
CA TRP A 527 12.72 -19.18 11.01
C TRP A 527 12.48 -19.87 12.37
N PRO A 528 11.33 -19.63 13.01
CA PRO A 528 10.97 -20.33 14.25
C PRO A 528 11.03 -21.85 14.14
N GLN A 529 11.20 -22.49 15.29
CA GLN A 529 11.30 -23.92 15.51
C GLN A 529 12.43 -24.51 14.66
N ASP A 530 13.64 -23.98 14.84
CA ASP A 530 14.86 -24.38 14.12
C ASP A 530 14.70 -24.40 12.59
N GLY A 531 13.99 -23.40 12.05
CA GLY A 531 13.80 -23.27 10.61
C GLY A 531 12.57 -24.01 10.06
N THR A 532 11.72 -24.61 10.90
CA THR A 532 10.63 -25.49 10.43
C THR A 532 9.22 -24.89 10.51
N TYR A 533 9.06 -23.73 11.16
CA TYR A 533 7.76 -23.10 11.36
C TYR A 533 7.76 -21.63 10.89
N PRO A 534 7.81 -21.40 9.56
CA PRO A 534 7.88 -20.06 8.99
C PRO A 534 6.58 -19.27 9.15
N THR A 535 6.65 -17.95 9.06
CA THR A 535 5.53 -17.05 9.39
C THR A 535 4.30 -17.23 8.50
N SER A 536 4.43 -17.66 7.25
CA SER A 536 3.25 -17.95 6.41
C SER A 536 2.38 -19.10 6.93
N GLN A 537 2.95 -19.99 7.77
CA GLN A 537 2.21 -21.10 8.38
C GLN A 537 1.55 -20.72 9.71
N TRP A 538 1.84 -19.52 10.24
CA TRP A 538 1.28 -19.11 11.50
C TRP A 538 -0.22 -18.91 11.37
N THR A 539 -0.96 -19.53 12.28
CA THR A 539 -2.38 -19.29 12.42
C THR A 539 -2.59 -17.99 13.18
N GLU A 540 -3.39 -17.08 12.63
CA GLU A 540 -3.61 -15.79 13.27
C GLU A 540 -4.21 -15.93 14.68
N GLY A 541 -3.63 -15.18 15.62
CA GLY A 541 -3.95 -15.17 17.05
C GLY A 541 -3.43 -16.38 17.83
N LYS A 542 -2.92 -17.42 17.18
CA LYS A 542 -2.31 -18.56 17.88
C LYS A 542 -0.99 -18.14 18.49
N THR A 543 -0.82 -18.46 19.78
CA THR A 543 0.45 -18.27 20.49
C THR A 543 1.30 -19.53 20.42
N PHE A 544 2.62 -19.36 20.41
CA PHE A 544 3.56 -20.46 20.64
C PHE A 544 4.85 -19.94 21.28
N SER A 545 5.58 -20.82 21.94
CA SER A 545 6.88 -20.54 22.56
C SER A 545 7.98 -21.25 21.79
N ASP A 546 9.14 -20.61 21.70
CA ASP A 546 10.32 -21.13 20.99
C ASP A 546 11.61 -20.69 21.68
N THR A 547 12.65 -21.51 21.63
CA THR A 547 13.92 -21.26 22.31
C THR A 547 15.07 -21.27 21.32
N TYR A 548 15.82 -20.17 21.28
CA TYR A 548 16.94 -19.94 20.38
C TYR A 548 18.27 -19.97 21.12
N THR A 549 19.34 -20.36 20.43
CA THR A 549 20.69 -20.41 21.00
C THR A 549 21.64 -19.48 20.23
N VAL A 550 22.02 -18.35 20.85
CA VAL A 550 22.90 -17.34 20.23
C VAL A 550 24.32 -17.48 20.77
N ARG A 551 25.32 -17.69 19.91
CA ARG A 551 26.72 -17.79 20.34
C ARG A 551 27.35 -16.41 20.48
N LEU A 552 27.94 -16.13 21.63
CA LEU A 552 28.81 -14.98 21.84
C LEU A 552 30.19 -15.26 21.23
N LEU A 553 30.76 -14.29 20.51
CA LEU A 553 32.05 -14.42 19.87
C LEU A 553 33.17 -14.65 20.92
N PRO A 554 34.19 -15.48 20.62
CA PRO A 554 35.28 -15.77 21.55
C PRO A 554 36.15 -14.56 21.94
N ASP A 555 36.15 -13.51 21.13
CA ASP A 555 36.89 -12.26 21.33
C ASP A 555 36.01 -11.11 21.86
N ALA A 556 34.78 -11.41 22.26
CA ALA A 556 33.85 -10.43 22.80
C ALA A 556 34.43 -9.78 24.08
N PRO A 557 34.53 -8.43 24.16
CA PRO A 557 35.06 -7.76 25.34
C PRO A 557 34.12 -7.91 26.55
N PRO A 558 34.64 -7.94 27.79
CA PRO A 558 33.79 -7.85 28.98
C PRO A 558 33.01 -6.52 29.00
N GLY A 559 31.79 -6.54 29.52
CA GLY A 559 30.95 -5.35 29.62
C GLY A 559 29.46 -5.68 29.61
N THR A 560 28.63 -4.64 29.49
CA THR A 560 27.19 -4.75 29.36
C THR A 560 26.82 -5.01 27.90
N TYR A 561 25.87 -5.91 27.68
CA TYR A 561 25.39 -6.28 26.36
C TYR A 561 23.89 -6.09 26.27
N GLN A 562 23.43 -5.76 25.07
CA GLN A 562 22.03 -5.69 24.71
C GLN A 562 21.69 -6.86 23.79
N VAL A 563 20.53 -7.48 24.02
CA VAL A 563 19.97 -8.49 23.10
C VAL A 563 18.94 -7.80 22.23
N GLU A 564 19.24 -7.72 20.93
CA GLU A 564 18.39 -7.10 19.92
C GLU A 564 17.60 -8.18 19.18
N ILE A 565 16.27 -8.02 19.05
CA ILE A 565 15.36 -9.01 18.45
C ILE A 565 14.47 -8.33 17.42
N GLY A 566 14.31 -8.91 16.22
CA GLY A 566 13.31 -8.43 15.27
C GLY A 566 13.15 -9.33 14.04
N TRP A 567 12.44 -8.82 13.03
CA TRP A 567 12.05 -9.60 11.85
C TRP A 567 12.42 -8.89 10.55
N TYR A 568 12.75 -9.66 9.51
CA TYR A 568 12.92 -9.12 8.15
C TYR A 568 12.49 -10.12 7.08
N LEU A 569 12.14 -9.61 5.90
CA LEU A 569 11.89 -10.44 4.74
C LEU A 569 13.18 -10.72 3.99
N LEU A 570 13.67 -11.97 3.99
CA LEU A 570 14.97 -12.33 3.44
C LEU A 570 15.17 -11.90 1.97
N ARG A 571 14.12 -11.98 1.13
CA ARG A 571 14.19 -11.61 -0.29
C ARG A 571 14.53 -10.13 -0.50
N THR A 572 14.04 -9.25 0.37
CA THR A 572 14.14 -7.79 0.20
C THR A 572 15.01 -7.15 1.27
N MET A 573 15.40 -7.91 2.30
CA MET A 573 16.03 -7.44 3.54
C MET A 573 15.22 -6.36 4.30
N GLN A 574 13.93 -6.20 3.97
CA GLN A 574 13.05 -5.24 4.63
C GLN A 574 12.72 -5.72 6.04
N ARG A 575 13.02 -4.93 7.07
CA ARG A 575 12.64 -5.23 8.46
C ARG A 575 11.18 -4.86 8.73
N LEU A 576 10.55 -5.57 9.65
CA LEU A 576 9.20 -5.24 10.11
C LEU A 576 9.27 -4.16 11.21
N PRO A 577 8.56 -3.02 11.06
CA PRO A 577 8.51 -2.02 12.11
C PRO A 577 7.78 -2.52 13.36
N VAL A 578 8.26 -2.24 14.56
CA VAL A 578 7.51 -2.29 15.81
C VAL A 578 6.53 -1.12 15.85
N LEU A 579 5.27 -1.36 16.15
CA LEU A 579 4.21 -0.36 16.23
C LEU A 579 3.86 -0.03 17.69
N ASP A 580 3.53 1.22 17.98
CA ASP A 580 2.91 1.63 19.24
C ASP A 580 1.40 1.38 19.26
N ALA A 581 0.77 1.75 20.38
CA ALA A 581 -0.68 1.62 20.59
C ALA A 581 -1.53 2.43 19.60
N SER A 582 -0.96 3.43 18.92
CA SER A 582 -1.64 4.22 17.88
C SER A 582 -1.43 3.66 16.46
N GLY A 583 -0.72 2.53 16.34
CA GLY A 583 -0.36 1.92 15.06
C GLY A 583 0.78 2.62 14.34
N GLN A 584 1.53 3.50 15.03
CA GLN A 584 2.67 4.21 14.46
C GLN A 584 3.96 3.40 14.66
N ALA A 585 4.82 3.32 13.63
CA ALA A 585 6.05 2.53 13.67
C ALA A 585 7.15 3.15 14.56
N THR A 586 7.37 2.65 15.78
CA THR A 586 8.33 3.22 16.75
C THR A 586 9.76 2.69 16.69
N ASP A 587 10.00 1.48 16.18
CA ASP A 587 11.33 0.85 15.98
C ASP A 587 11.23 -0.29 14.93
N ASP A 588 12.26 -1.11 14.67
CA ASP A 588 12.20 -2.40 13.92
C ASP A 588 12.58 -3.62 14.76
N LYS A 589 12.84 -3.37 16.04
CA LYS A 589 13.42 -4.34 16.95
C LYS A 589 12.99 -4.04 18.38
N VAL A 590 13.26 -5.01 19.23
CA VAL A 590 13.13 -4.93 20.67
C VAL A 590 14.49 -5.15 21.30
N LEU A 591 14.85 -4.31 22.25
CA LEU A 591 16.05 -4.46 23.06
C LEU A 591 15.69 -5.08 24.41
N ILE A 592 16.35 -6.19 24.75
CA ILE A 592 16.31 -6.78 26.08
C ILE A 592 17.65 -6.48 26.75
N GLU A 593 17.60 -5.61 27.76
CA GLU A 593 18.77 -5.23 28.55
C GLU A 593 19.11 -6.28 29.62
N GLY A 594 20.28 -6.11 30.24
CA GLY A 594 20.69 -6.84 31.43
C GLY A 594 21.43 -8.14 31.14
N LEU A 595 22.17 -8.20 30.02
CA LEU A 595 23.18 -9.22 29.77
C LEU A 595 24.55 -8.66 30.13
N GLU A 596 25.35 -9.40 30.89
CA GLU A 596 26.70 -9.01 31.28
C GLU A 596 27.70 -10.07 30.78
N VAL A 597 28.76 -9.62 30.13
CA VAL A 597 29.87 -10.49 29.71
C VAL A 597 31.04 -10.26 30.65
N THR A 598 31.49 -11.31 31.30
CA THR A 598 32.61 -11.27 32.23
C THR A 598 33.83 -11.96 31.65
N SER A 599 35.02 -11.52 32.06
CA SER A 599 36.25 -12.28 31.81
C SER A 599 36.19 -13.64 32.53
N PRO A 600 36.66 -14.73 31.91
CA PRO A 600 36.70 -16.06 32.52
C PRO A 600 37.60 -16.17 33.75
#